data_AF-A0A2N4Z258-F1
#
_entry.id   AF-A0A2N4Z258-F1
#
_cell.length_a   1.000
_cell.length_b   1.000
_cell.length_c   1.000
_cell.angle_alpha   90.00
_cell.angle_beta   90.00
_cell.angle_gamma   90.00
#
_symmetry.space_group_name_H-M   'P 1'
#
loop_
_entity.id
_entity.type
_entity.pdbx_description
1 polymer ?
#
loop_
_entity_poly.entity_id
_entity_poly.type
_entity_poly.pdbx_seq_one_letter_code
_entity_poly.pdbx_strand_id
1 'polypeptide(L)'
;MDTLLDLTAQMAREGIRRLLVLSGDEAWTLRQAQALRERLGGDGLWVGPDAVSAPCVAPGALKTLLGREVMHAFFDARRGCDVAALAALSGTLRAGSWLVLLTPPFADWLTRADEDSLRWSDTPD
;
A
#
# COMPACT_ATOMS: atom_id res chain seq x y z
N MET A 1 11.38 -4.01 17.07
CA MET A 1 10.82 -3.03 16.11
C MET A 1 11.92 -2.20 15.45
N ASP A 2 13.08 -2.10 16.09
CA ASP A 2 14.36 -1.62 15.50
C ASP A 2 14.78 -2.45 14.28
N THR A 3 14.47 -3.75 14.30
CA THR A 3 14.67 -4.66 13.17
C THR A 3 14.10 -4.14 11.85
N LEU A 4 12.96 -3.41 11.87
CA LEU A 4 12.36 -2.88 10.64
C LEU A 4 13.16 -1.69 10.10
N LEU A 5 13.69 -0.84 10.98
CA LEU A 5 14.55 0.28 10.60
C LEU A 5 15.92 -0.21 10.11
N ASP A 6 16.49 -1.22 10.76
CA ASP A 6 17.71 -1.90 10.31
C ASP A 6 17.51 -2.51 8.92
N LEU A 7 16.35 -3.13 8.70
CA LEU A 7 15.97 -3.71 7.42
C LEU A 7 15.79 -2.64 6.34
N THR A 8 15.19 -1.49 6.67
CA THR A 8 15.11 -0.33 5.76
C THR A 8 16.50 0.14 5.34
N ALA A 9 17.44 0.28 6.29
CA ALA A 9 18.81 0.67 6.00
C ALA A 9 19.55 -0.38 5.15
N GLN A 10 19.32 -1.67 5.40
CA GLN A 10 19.84 -2.75 4.57
C GLN A 10 19.28 -2.69 3.13
N MET A 11 17.96 -2.50 2.99
CA MET A 11 17.31 -2.40 1.68
C MET A 11 17.86 -1.25 0.84
N ALA A 12 18.12 -0.10 1.47
CA ALA A 12 18.73 1.06 0.82
C ALA A 12 20.14 0.74 0.30
N ARG A 13 20.96 0.05 1.11
CA ARG A 13 22.32 -0.37 0.70
C ARG A 13 22.32 -1.42 -0.40
N GLU A 14 21.36 -2.34 -0.37
CA GLU A 14 21.25 -3.43 -1.35
C GLU A 14 20.51 -3.03 -2.63
N GLY A 15 19.96 -1.81 -2.70
CA GLY A 15 19.22 -1.36 -3.89
C GLY A 15 17.86 -2.03 -4.05
N ILE A 16 17.31 -2.65 -3.01
CA ILE A 16 16.08 -3.47 -3.08
C ILE A 16 14.89 -2.78 -2.41
N ARG A 17 13.72 -3.36 -2.65
CA ARG A 17 12.42 -2.95 -2.11
C ARG A 17 11.74 -4.18 -1.56
N ARG A 18 10.89 -4.01 -0.55
CA ARG A 18 10.15 -5.12 0.07
C ARG A 18 8.67 -4.79 0.20
N LEU A 19 7.86 -5.83 0.06
CA LEU A 19 6.45 -5.81 0.37
C LEU A 19 6.25 -6.17 1.85
N LEU A 20 5.46 -5.37 2.55
CA LEU A 20 4.98 -5.68 3.90
C LEU A 20 3.46 -5.79 3.84
N VAL A 21 2.92 -6.93 4.28
CA VAL A 21 1.47 -7.17 4.29
C VAL A 21 0.94 -7.03 5.71
N LEU A 22 -0.04 -6.15 5.89
CA LEU A 22 -0.80 -5.97 7.12
C LEU A 22 -2.19 -6.58 6.89
N SER A 23 -2.38 -7.82 7.34
CA SER A 23 -3.64 -8.55 7.22
C SER A 23 -4.30 -8.67 8.59
N GLY A 24 -5.56 -8.24 8.70
CA GLY A 24 -6.28 -8.32 9.96
C GLY A 24 -7.50 -7.41 10.02
N ASP A 25 -7.91 -7.11 11.25
CA ASP A 25 -8.98 -6.14 11.53
C ASP A 25 -8.68 -4.78 10.89
N GLU A 26 -9.72 -4.16 10.33
CA GLU A 26 -9.61 -2.93 9.56
C GLU A 26 -8.98 -1.79 10.36
N ALA A 27 -9.43 -1.60 11.60
CA ALA A 27 -8.92 -0.56 12.47
C ALA A 27 -7.50 -0.89 12.95
N TRP A 28 -7.20 -2.17 13.16
CA TRP A 28 -5.86 -2.61 13.50
C TRP A 28 -4.86 -2.39 12.37
N THR A 29 -5.14 -2.81 11.15
CA THR A 29 -4.23 -2.63 9.99
C THR A 29 -3.97 -1.16 9.74
N LEU A 30 -5.01 -0.32 9.86
CA LEU A 30 -4.90 1.13 9.73
C LEU A 30 -3.97 1.74 10.78
N ARG A 31 -4.16 1.39 12.06
CA ARG A 31 -3.30 1.86 13.15
C ARG A 31 -1.84 1.43 12.95
N GLN A 32 -1.61 0.18 12.53
CA GLN A 32 -0.25 -0.31 12.27
C GLN A 32 0.41 0.43 11.09
N ALA A 33 -0.34 0.68 10.02
CA ALA A 33 0.14 1.42 8.86
C ALA A 33 0.50 2.88 9.22
N GLN A 34 -0.35 3.57 9.98
CA GLN A 34 -0.08 4.92 10.47
C GLN A 34 1.16 4.98 11.36
N ALA A 35 1.26 4.08 12.35
CA ALA A 35 2.42 4.01 13.23
C ALA A 35 3.72 3.71 12.46
N LEU A 36 3.65 2.84 11.45
CA LEU A 36 4.79 2.55 10.59
C LEU A 36 5.20 3.78 9.78
N ARG A 37 4.24 4.50 9.20
CA ARG A 37 4.50 5.71 8.43
C ARG A 37 5.21 6.78 9.26
N GLU A 38 4.75 7.04 10.47
CA GLU A 38 5.39 8.00 11.38
C GLU A 38 6.85 7.62 11.64
N ARG A 39 7.12 6.33 11.83
CA ARG A 39 8.47 5.82 12.12
C ARG A 39 9.40 5.80 10.91
N LEU A 40 8.85 5.78 9.70
CA LEU A 40 9.60 5.96 8.46
C LEU A 40 9.81 7.45 8.11
N GLY A 41 9.62 8.36 9.08
CA GLY A 41 9.85 9.79 8.93
C GLY A 41 8.63 10.58 8.44
N GLY A 42 7.43 9.98 8.46
CA GLY A 42 6.19 10.61 7.97
C GLY A 42 6.05 10.58 6.44
N ASP A 43 7.09 10.16 5.73
CA ASP A 43 7.11 9.94 4.29
C ASP A 43 6.35 8.66 3.94
N GLY A 44 5.48 8.75 2.93
CA GLY A 44 4.65 7.63 2.53
C GLY A 44 3.44 8.10 1.74
N LEU A 45 3.37 7.71 0.48
CA LEU A 45 2.19 7.96 -0.34
C LEU A 45 1.10 6.96 0.05
N TRP A 46 -0.04 7.48 0.51
CA TRP A 46 -1.23 6.65 0.74
C TRP A 46 -2.03 6.49 -0.55
N VAL A 47 -2.41 5.27 -0.89
CA VAL A 47 -3.21 4.91 -2.06
C VAL A 47 -4.39 4.09 -1.59
N GLY A 48 -5.58 4.66 -1.69
CA GLY A 48 -6.79 4.03 -1.20
C GLY A 48 -8.03 4.89 -1.44
N PRO A 49 -9.23 4.31 -1.30
CA PRO A 49 -10.48 5.03 -1.48
C PRO A 49 -10.67 6.11 -0.40
N ASP A 50 -10.22 5.84 0.82
CA ASP A 50 -10.34 6.76 1.95
C ASP A 50 -9.03 7.52 2.18
N ALA A 51 -9.10 8.85 2.16
CA ALA A 51 -7.97 9.73 2.43
C ALA A 51 -7.64 9.73 3.92
N VAL A 52 -6.81 8.78 4.35
CA VAL A 52 -6.40 8.64 5.76
C VAL A 52 -5.43 9.74 6.19
N SER A 53 -4.47 10.10 5.34
CA SER A 53 -3.47 11.15 5.65
C SER A 53 -2.68 11.60 4.41
N ALA A 54 -2.48 12.91 4.24
CA ALA A 54 -1.72 13.46 3.11
C ALA A 54 -0.21 13.15 3.22
N PRO A 55 0.53 12.87 2.12
CA PRO A 55 0.03 12.81 0.74
C PRO A 55 -0.75 11.52 0.48
N CYS A 56 -1.96 11.67 -0.05
CA CYS A 56 -2.84 10.57 -0.42
C CYS A 56 -3.36 10.76 -1.85
N VAL A 57 -3.54 9.67 -2.58
CA VAL A 57 -4.02 9.68 -3.97
C VAL A 57 -5.01 8.52 -4.13
N ALA A 58 -6.14 8.77 -4.77
CA ALA A 58 -7.08 7.71 -5.12
C ALA A 58 -6.42 6.75 -6.14
N PRO A 59 -6.73 5.44 -6.13
CA PRO A 59 -6.12 4.47 -7.06
C PRO A 59 -6.18 4.91 -8.53
N GLY A 60 -7.32 5.46 -8.98
CA GLY A 60 -7.51 5.95 -10.35
C GLY A 60 -6.65 7.16 -10.74
N ALA A 61 -6.12 7.90 -9.75
CA ALA A 61 -5.27 9.07 -9.97
C ALA A 61 -3.76 8.72 -10.01
N LEU A 62 -3.37 7.45 -9.90
CA LEU A 62 -1.96 7.06 -9.91
C LEU A 62 -1.20 7.44 -11.19
N LYS A 63 -1.90 7.56 -12.32
CA LYS A 63 -1.32 8.03 -13.58
C LYS A 63 -0.67 9.41 -13.45
N THR A 64 -1.10 10.22 -12.46
CA THR A 64 -0.51 11.55 -12.18
C THR A 64 0.87 11.47 -11.50
N LEU A 65 1.27 10.29 -11.03
CA LEU A 65 2.55 10.04 -10.38
C LEU A 65 3.60 9.48 -11.35
N LEU A 66 3.25 9.30 -12.64
CA LEU A 66 4.21 8.89 -13.67
C LEU A 66 5.35 9.91 -13.78
N GLY A 67 6.58 9.40 -13.81
CA GLY A 67 7.80 10.22 -13.83
C GLY A 67 8.22 10.77 -12.45
N ARG A 68 7.51 10.38 -11.37
CA ARG A 68 7.90 10.69 -10.00
C ARG A 68 8.32 9.43 -9.26
N GLU A 69 9.19 9.63 -8.28
CA GLU A 69 9.60 8.57 -7.37
C GLU A 69 9.10 8.87 -5.96
N VAL A 70 8.70 7.82 -5.25
CA VAL A 70 8.24 7.88 -3.85
C VAL A 70 9.09 6.98 -2.97
N MET A 71 9.38 7.40 -1.74
CA MET A 71 10.17 6.60 -0.81
C MET A 71 9.38 5.44 -0.21
N HIS A 72 8.14 5.66 0.22
CA HIS A 72 7.31 4.60 0.77
C HIS A 72 5.90 4.73 0.23
N ALA A 73 5.17 3.61 0.19
CA ALA A 73 3.79 3.60 -0.24
C ALA A 73 2.93 2.68 0.62
N PHE A 74 1.70 3.10 0.84
CA PHE A 74 0.68 2.39 1.60
C PHE A 74 -0.51 2.17 0.67
N PHE A 75 -0.78 0.93 0.30
CA PHE A 75 -1.86 0.56 -0.59
C PHE A 75 -2.97 -0.11 0.22
N ASP A 76 -4.15 0.48 0.19
CA ASP A 76 -5.33 -0.03 0.87
C ASP A 76 -6.11 -0.97 -0.05
N ALA A 77 -5.96 -2.28 0.18
CA ALA A 77 -6.67 -3.35 -0.52
C ALA A 77 -7.71 -4.03 0.37
N ARG A 78 -8.18 -3.38 1.45
CA ARG A 78 -9.13 -3.97 2.41
C ARG A 78 -10.53 -4.18 1.83
N ARG A 79 -10.88 -3.43 0.78
CA ARG A 79 -12.21 -3.45 0.15
C ARG A 79 -12.18 -3.85 -1.32
N GLY A 80 -11.13 -3.47 -2.03
CA GLY A 80 -10.88 -3.92 -3.39
C GLY A 80 -9.43 -3.70 -3.77
N CYS A 81 -8.94 -4.46 -4.76
CA CYS A 81 -7.55 -4.43 -5.17
C CYS A 81 -7.40 -4.02 -6.64
N ASP A 82 -7.20 -2.73 -6.89
CA ASP A 82 -6.80 -2.25 -8.22
C ASP A 82 -5.36 -2.71 -8.55
N VAL A 83 -5.26 -3.85 -9.23
CA VAL A 83 -3.96 -4.47 -9.59
C VAL A 83 -3.13 -3.55 -10.50
N ALA A 84 -3.78 -2.77 -11.38
CA ALA A 84 -3.08 -1.86 -12.26
C ALA A 84 -2.47 -0.69 -11.47
N ALA A 85 -3.20 -0.15 -10.49
CA ALA A 85 -2.68 0.84 -9.57
C ALA A 85 -1.54 0.25 -8.70
N LEU A 86 -1.69 -0.97 -8.17
CA LEU A 86 -0.64 -1.62 -7.38
C LEU A 86 0.65 -1.79 -8.19
N ALA A 87 0.55 -2.25 -9.44
CA ALA A 87 1.69 -2.39 -10.33
C ALA A 87 2.37 -1.04 -10.62
N ALA A 88 1.60 -0.02 -10.95
CA ALA A 88 2.11 1.34 -11.18
C ALA A 88 2.81 1.89 -9.93
N LEU A 89 2.22 1.73 -8.75
CA LEU A 89 2.78 2.16 -7.47
C LEU A 89 4.12 1.47 -7.18
N SER A 90 4.20 0.16 -7.42
CA SER A 90 5.42 -0.59 -7.21
C SER A 90 6.57 -0.10 -8.10
N GLY A 91 6.25 0.43 -9.28
CA GLY A 91 7.20 0.99 -10.24
C GLY A 91 7.77 2.36 -9.83
N THR A 92 7.08 3.13 -8.99
CA THR A 92 7.52 4.46 -8.54
C THR A 92 8.37 4.43 -7.27
N LEU A 93 8.53 3.25 -6.64
CA LEU A 93 9.28 3.11 -5.40
C LEU A 93 10.79 3.09 -5.63
N ARG A 94 11.51 3.87 -4.81
CA ARG A 94 12.98 3.95 -4.77
C ARG A 94 13.62 2.72 -4.12
N ALA A 95 14.95 2.60 -4.16
CA ALA A 95 15.65 1.64 -3.32
C ALA A 95 15.46 1.97 -1.83
N GLY A 96 15.37 0.95 -0.97
CA GLY A 96 15.07 1.13 0.45
C GLY A 96 13.58 1.27 0.77
N SER A 97 12.72 1.22 -0.24
CA SER A 97 11.29 1.44 -0.08
C SER A 97 10.52 0.24 0.47
N TRP A 98 9.57 0.53 1.35
CA TRP A 98 8.46 -0.34 1.68
C TRP A 98 7.24 -0.05 0.80
N LEU A 99 6.69 -1.12 0.22
CA LEU A 99 5.30 -1.16 -0.23
C LEU A 99 4.49 -1.85 0.87
N VAL A 100 3.62 -1.12 1.55
CA VAL A 100 2.80 -1.63 2.64
C VAL A 100 1.41 -1.90 2.09
N LEU A 101 0.99 -3.16 2.09
CA LEU A 101 -0.32 -3.58 1.61
C LEU A 101 -1.24 -3.88 2.79
N LEU A 102 -2.34 -3.14 2.92
CA LEU A 102 -3.36 -3.40 3.91
C LEU A 102 -4.41 -4.33 3.30
N THR A 103 -4.67 -5.46 3.95
CA THR A 103 -5.59 -6.49 3.44
C THR A 103 -6.59 -6.89 4.52
N PRO A 104 -7.72 -7.50 4.14
CA PRO A 104 -8.65 -8.10 5.10
C PRO A 104 -7.97 -9.18 5.95
N PRO A 105 -8.63 -9.69 7.01
CA PRO A 105 -8.18 -10.89 7.71
C PRO A 105 -7.94 -12.04 6.72
N PHE A 106 -6.78 -12.69 6.82
CA PHE A 106 -6.35 -13.71 5.86
C PHE A 106 -7.38 -14.85 5.69
N ALA A 107 -8.03 -15.25 6.78
CA ALA A 107 -9.06 -16.29 6.77
C ALA A 107 -10.28 -15.92 5.92
N ASP A 108 -10.64 -14.63 5.87
CA ASP A 108 -11.85 -14.15 5.21
C ASP A 108 -11.57 -13.63 3.78
N TRP A 109 -10.30 -13.39 3.46
CA TRP A 109 -9.90 -12.69 2.24
C TRP A 109 -10.38 -13.43 0.98
N LEU A 110 -10.26 -14.76 0.93
CA LEU A 110 -10.68 -15.56 -0.24
C LEU A 110 -12.16 -15.39 -0.59
N THR A 111 -13.01 -15.17 0.41
CA THR A 111 -14.47 -15.08 0.26
C THR A 111 -14.98 -13.64 0.19
N ARG A 112 -14.10 -12.66 0.42
CA ARG A 112 -14.50 -11.25 0.44
C ARG A 112 -14.62 -10.74 -1.00
N ALA A 113 -15.74 -10.11 -1.31
CA ALA A 113 -15.94 -9.47 -2.59
C ALA A 113 -14.88 -8.39 -2.83
N ASP A 114 -14.34 -8.34 -4.05
CA ASP A 114 -13.40 -7.33 -4.48
C ASP A 114 -14.18 -6.18 -5.14
N GLU A 115 -14.25 -5.01 -4.49
CA GLU A 115 -14.94 -3.83 -5.04
C GLU A 115 -14.32 -3.37 -6.37
N ASP A 116 -13.05 -3.70 -6.66
CA ASP A 116 -12.40 -3.39 -7.93
C ASP A 116 -12.96 -4.22 -9.11
N SER A 117 -13.56 -5.38 -8.80
CA SER A 117 -14.08 -6.31 -9.80
C SER A 117 -15.19 -5.72 -10.68
N LEU A 118 -15.91 -4.71 -10.20
CA LEU A 118 -16.96 -4.01 -10.97
C LEU A 118 -16.42 -3.36 -12.26
N ARG A 119 -15.12 -3.09 -12.34
CA ARG A 119 -14.50 -2.50 -13.54
C ARG A 119 -14.30 -3.47 -14.69
N TRP A 120 -14.27 -4.79 -14.42
CA TRP A 120 -13.81 -5.79 -15.39
C TRP A 120 -14.59 -7.11 -15.38
N SER A 121 -15.41 -7.37 -14.37
CA SER A 121 -16.09 -8.66 -14.19
C SER A 121 -17.39 -8.81 -15.00
N ASP A 122 -17.84 -7.76 -15.69
CA ASP A 122 -19.12 -7.69 -16.43
C ASP A 122 -20.34 -8.16 -15.60
N THR A 123 -20.21 -8.21 -14.28
CA THR A 123 -21.25 -8.64 -13.35
C THR A 123 -22.00 -7.40 -12.86
N PRO A 124 -23.34 -7.33 -13.00
CA PRO A 124 -24.11 -6.19 -12.52
C PRO A 124 -24.10 -6.10 -10.98
N ASP A 125 -24.23 -4.88 -10.46
CA ASP A 125 -24.36 -4.57 -9.02
C ASP A 125 -25.53 -5.29 -8.34
#